data_AF-A0A970FB52-F1
#
_entry.id   AF-A0A970FB52-F1
#
_cell.length_a   1.000
_cell.length_b   1.000
_cell.length_c   1.000
_cell.angle_alpha   90.00
_cell.angle_beta   90.00
_cell.angle_gamma   90.00
#
_symmetry.space_group_name_H-M   'P 1'
#
loop_
_entity.id
_entity.type
_entity.pdbx_description
1 polymer ?
#
loop_
_entity_poly.entity_id
_entity_poly.type
_entity_poly.pdbx_seq_one_letter_code
_entity_poly.pdbx_strand_id
1 'polypeptide(L)'
;MTIIQVIVDFTTAAIQAGGWMEMDRLYVQNRILALIGEDSLDEEASVLPLTTLPINLMDQLITRAQENQVIADTQAEIEILEAELMDFLTPPPSVVNAFFAQHYEKSPQQATDYFFELCQRNDYIKTRAIAKNIVFPIETQYGALDITINLSKPEKDPKEIAAQKNLASVNYPK
;
A
#
# COMPACT_ATOMS: atom_id res chain seq x y z
N MET A 1 -4.38 4.27 18.92
CA MET A 1 -5.69 3.66 18.66
C MET A 1 -5.57 2.18 19.05
N THR A 2 -6.63 1.50 19.50
CA THR A 2 -6.56 0.04 19.72
C THR A 2 -6.48 -0.66 18.36
N ILE A 3 -5.80 -1.81 18.27
CA ILE A 3 -5.72 -2.56 17.01
C ILE A 3 -7.09 -2.92 16.46
N ILE A 4 -8.04 -3.26 17.36
CA ILE A 4 -9.43 -3.57 17.02
C ILE A 4 -10.08 -2.39 16.31
N GLN A 5 -9.92 -1.16 16.81
CA GLN A 5 -10.47 0.02 16.15
C GLN A 5 -9.76 0.30 14.82
N VAL A 6 -8.45 0.04 14.70
CA VAL A 6 -7.72 0.16 13.43
C VAL A 6 -8.31 -0.79 12.38
N ILE A 7 -8.61 -2.04 12.74
CA ILE A 7 -9.23 -3.03 11.83
C ILE A 7 -10.63 -2.58 11.41
N VAL A 8 -11.45 -2.07 12.35
CA VAL A 8 -12.79 -1.56 12.07
C VAL A 8 -12.74 -0.36 11.12
N ASP A 9 -11.85 0.59 11.38
CA ASP A 9 -11.67 1.79 10.56
C ASP A 9 -11.13 1.42 9.17
N PHE A 10 -10.14 0.54 9.08
CA PHE A 10 -9.59 0.09 7.80
C PHE A 10 -10.64 -0.64 6.97
N THR A 11 -11.44 -1.50 7.60
CA THR A 11 -12.58 -2.16 6.92
C THR A 11 -13.60 -1.16 6.42
N THR A 12 -13.90 -0.12 7.22
CA THR A 12 -14.81 0.95 6.81
C THR A 12 -14.26 1.71 5.61
N ALA A 13 -12.95 1.97 5.57
CA ALA A 13 -12.31 2.58 4.41
C ALA A 13 -12.38 1.70 3.15
N ALA A 14 -12.19 0.38 3.29
CA ALA A 14 -12.32 -0.57 2.19
C ALA A 14 -13.74 -0.61 1.61
N ILE A 15 -14.77 -0.60 2.46
CA ILE A 15 -16.18 -0.53 2.03
C ILE A 15 -16.45 0.80 1.31
N GLN A 16 -15.98 1.93 1.85
CA GLN A 16 -16.13 3.25 1.22
C GLN A 16 -15.37 3.37 -0.12
N ALA A 17 -14.29 2.61 -0.31
CA ALA A 17 -13.58 2.55 -1.59
C ALA A 17 -14.40 1.89 -2.71
N GLY A 18 -15.47 1.16 -2.37
CA GLY A 18 -16.48 0.65 -3.29
C GLY A 18 -16.28 -0.80 -3.76
N GLY A 19 -15.26 -1.50 -3.25
CA GLY A 19 -15.01 -2.92 -3.57
C GLY A 19 -15.84 -3.91 -2.75
N TRP A 20 -16.46 -3.46 -1.66
CA TRP A 20 -17.13 -4.29 -0.66
C TRP A 20 -18.45 -3.67 -0.24
N MET A 21 -19.41 -4.52 0.15
CA MET A 21 -20.66 -4.09 0.76
C MET A 21 -20.58 -4.17 2.28
N GLU A 22 -21.49 -3.49 2.98
CA GLU A 22 -21.56 -3.53 4.46
C GLU A 22 -21.76 -4.96 4.99
N MET A 23 -22.45 -5.81 4.22
CA MET A 23 -22.64 -7.23 4.54
C MET A 23 -21.33 -8.03 4.53
N ASP A 24 -20.32 -7.56 3.80
CA ASP A 24 -19.00 -8.19 3.72
C ASP A 24 -18.06 -7.78 4.86
N ARG A 25 -18.48 -6.85 5.75
CA ARG A 25 -17.63 -6.30 6.82
C ARG A 25 -16.95 -7.38 7.64
N LEU A 26 -17.71 -8.36 8.12
CA LEU A 26 -17.19 -9.42 8.98
C LEU A 26 -16.19 -10.30 8.22
N TYR A 27 -16.44 -10.56 6.94
CA TYR A 27 -15.50 -11.26 6.07
C TYR A 27 -14.19 -10.49 5.91
N VAL A 28 -14.26 -9.19 5.59
CA VAL A 28 -13.07 -8.33 5.41
C VAL A 28 -12.27 -8.23 6.71
N GLN A 29 -12.94 -8.04 7.85
CA GLN A 29 -12.29 -8.02 9.17
C GLN A 29 -11.52 -9.32 9.44
N ASN A 30 -12.14 -10.48 9.18
CA ASN A 30 -11.50 -11.78 9.35
C ASN A 30 -10.29 -11.97 8.42
N ARG A 31 -10.37 -11.44 7.20
CA ARG A 31 -9.24 -11.47 6.27
C ARG A 31 -8.08 -10.60 6.77
N ILE A 32 -8.37 -9.41 7.32
CA ILE A 32 -7.35 -8.54 7.90
C ILE A 32 -6.72 -9.18 9.13
N LEU A 33 -7.53 -9.75 10.05
CA LEU A 33 -7.04 -10.49 11.23
C LEU A 33 -6.03 -11.57 10.83
N ALA A 34 -6.39 -12.37 9.83
CA ALA A 34 -5.52 -13.44 9.34
C ALA A 34 -4.18 -12.91 8.76
N LEU A 35 -4.20 -11.76 8.08
CA LEU A 35 -3.00 -11.15 7.53
C LEU A 35 -2.06 -10.57 8.60
N ILE A 36 -2.59 -10.15 9.76
CA ILE A 36 -1.80 -9.58 10.85
C ILE A 36 -1.53 -10.56 12.00
N GLY A 37 -2.07 -11.79 11.91
CA GLY A 37 -1.85 -12.84 12.92
C GLY A 37 -2.61 -12.62 14.22
N GLU A 38 -3.79 -12.01 14.16
CA GLU A 38 -4.71 -11.89 15.29
C GLU A 38 -5.80 -12.96 15.19
N ASP A 39 -6.16 -13.58 16.31
CA ASP A 39 -7.11 -14.69 16.34
C ASP A 39 -8.58 -14.22 16.29
N SER A 40 -8.86 -13.04 16.86
CA SER A 40 -10.22 -12.65 17.25
C SER A 40 -10.33 -11.15 17.54
N LEU A 41 -11.51 -10.57 17.31
CA LEU A 41 -11.88 -9.25 17.85
C LEU A 41 -12.55 -9.48 19.21
N ASP A 42 -11.75 -9.58 20.27
CA ASP A 42 -12.25 -9.90 21.61
C ASP A 42 -13.08 -8.76 22.25
N GLU A 43 -13.04 -7.55 21.68
CA GLU A 43 -13.80 -6.38 22.12
C GLU A 43 -14.67 -5.81 21.00
N GLU A 44 -15.88 -5.37 21.35
CA GLU A 44 -16.76 -4.65 20.44
C GLU A 44 -16.21 -3.24 20.18
N ALA A 45 -15.74 -2.99 18.96
CA ALA A 45 -15.43 -1.65 18.47
C ALA A 45 -16.60 -1.08 17.66
N SER A 46 -16.89 0.20 17.87
CA SER A 46 -17.96 0.90 17.15
C SER A 46 -17.47 1.37 15.79
N VAL A 47 -18.36 1.33 14.79
CA VAL A 47 -18.13 1.99 13.50
C VAL A 47 -18.24 3.50 13.71
N LEU A 48 -17.11 4.20 13.62
CA LEU A 48 -17.02 5.64 13.78
C LEU A 48 -16.78 6.31 12.42
N PRO A 49 -17.08 7.62 12.27
CA PRO A 49 -16.64 8.38 11.11
C PRO A 49 -15.12 8.32 10.96
N LEU A 50 -14.65 8.03 9.76
CA LEU A 50 -13.21 7.95 9.47
C LEU A 50 -12.56 9.33 9.66
N THR A 51 -11.61 9.39 10.57
CA THR A 51 -10.78 10.57 10.84
C THR A 51 -9.33 10.38 10.38
N THR A 52 -8.93 9.15 10.11
CA THR A 52 -7.56 8.76 9.77
C THR A 52 -7.50 8.26 8.33
N LEU A 53 -6.44 8.65 7.61
CA LEU A 53 -6.22 8.18 6.25
C LEU A 53 -5.93 6.67 6.23
N PRO A 54 -6.43 5.91 5.24
CA PRO A 54 -6.25 4.45 5.19
C PRO A 54 -4.81 4.00 5.25
N ILE A 55 -3.92 4.79 4.66
CA ILE A 55 -2.48 4.53 4.64
C ILE A 55 -1.84 4.54 6.03
N ASN A 56 -2.32 5.38 6.95
CA ASN A 56 -1.83 5.41 8.34
C ASN A 56 -2.44 4.29 9.19
N LEU A 57 -3.61 3.78 8.79
CA LEU A 57 -4.20 2.59 9.39
C LEU A 57 -3.42 1.35 8.94
N MET A 58 -3.06 1.27 7.65
CA MET A 58 -2.16 0.24 7.11
C MET A 58 -0.84 0.19 7.88
N ASP A 59 -0.15 1.32 8.09
CA ASP A 59 1.12 1.34 8.84
C ASP A 59 0.98 0.71 10.25
N GLN A 60 -0.16 0.93 10.92
CA GLN A 60 -0.45 0.32 12.23
C GLN A 60 -0.71 -1.18 12.13
N LEU A 61 -1.38 -1.65 11.07
CA LEU A 61 -1.58 -3.08 10.81
C LEU A 61 -0.26 -3.79 10.51
N ILE A 62 0.63 -3.17 9.73
CA ILE A 62 1.99 -3.68 9.49
C ILE A 62 2.77 -3.81 10.78
N THR A 63 2.75 -2.76 11.61
CA THR A 63 3.44 -2.78 12.92
C THR A 63 2.94 -3.95 13.76
N ARG A 64 1.63 -4.19 13.78
CA ARG A 64 1.06 -5.32 14.51
C ARG A 64 1.49 -6.67 13.92
N ALA A 65 1.49 -6.82 12.60
CA ALA A 65 1.94 -8.06 11.96
C ALA A 65 3.41 -8.39 12.29
N GLN A 66 4.26 -7.37 12.43
CA GLN A 66 5.64 -7.53 12.90
C GLN A 66 5.71 -7.93 14.38
N GLU A 67 4.91 -7.29 15.25
CA GLU A 67 4.79 -7.65 16.68
C GLU A 67 4.35 -9.11 16.86
N ASN A 68 3.42 -9.56 16.01
CA ASN A 68 2.90 -10.93 15.98
C ASN A 68 3.81 -11.91 15.22
N GLN A 69 4.95 -11.44 14.68
CA GLN A 69 5.94 -12.24 13.93
C GLN A 69 5.36 -12.95 12.69
N VAL A 70 4.31 -12.38 12.09
CA VAL A 70 3.75 -12.87 10.81
C VAL A 70 4.67 -12.55 9.65
N ILE A 71 5.30 -11.39 9.72
CA ILE A 71 6.32 -10.93 8.78
C ILE A 71 7.61 -10.59 9.52
N ALA A 72 8.74 -10.80 8.86
CA ALA A 72 10.05 -10.33 9.29
C ALA A 72 10.18 -8.81 9.09
N ASP A 73 11.07 -8.21 9.85
CA ASP A 73 11.49 -6.81 9.68
C ASP A 73 12.46 -6.69 8.49
N THR A 74 11.94 -6.94 7.30
CA THR A 74 12.60 -6.78 6.01
C THR A 74 11.70 -5.95 5.09
N GLN A 75 12.32 -5.11 4.26
CA GLN A 75 11.57 -4.21 3.38
C GLN A 75 10.69 -5.00 2.41
N ALA A 76 11.18 -6.11 1.86
CA ALA A 76 10.42 -6.96 0.94
C ALA A 76 9.13 -7.52 1.56
N GLU A 77 9.18 -8.07 2.78
CA GLU A 77 7.99 -8.64 3.42
C GLU A 77 6.98 -7.57 3.85
N ILE A 78 7.47 -6.41 4.30
CA ILE A 78 6.63 -5.24 4.58
C ILE A 78 5.90 -4.79 3.32
N GLU A 79 6.60 -4.61 2.19
CA GLU A 79 5.99 -4.16 0.93
C GLU A 79 4.94 -5.16 0.40
N ILE A 80 5.15 -6.47 0.58
CA ILE A 80 4.17 -7.50 0.20
C ILE A 80 2.90 -7.33 1.05
N LEU A 81 3.04 -7.25 2.37
CA LEU A 81 1.88 -7.11 3.25
C LEU A 81 1.14 -5.77 3.06
N GLU A 82 1.88 -4.68 2.80
CA GLU A 82 1.29 -3.39 2.42
C GLU A 82 0.41 -3.54 1.17
N ALA A 83 0.90 -4.24 0.15
CA ALA A 83 0.15 -4.49 -1.08
C ALA A 83 -1.09 -5.36 -0.84
N GLU A 84 -0.98 -6.43 -0.03
CA GLU A 84 -2.12 -7.29 0.33
C GLU A 84 -3.20 -6.54 1.11
N LEU A 85 -2.82 -5.62 2.01
CA LEU A 85 -3.77 -4.79 2.74
C LEU A 85 -4.41 -3.74 1.82
N MET A 86 -3.64 -3.06 0.97
CA MET A 86 -4.18 -2.05 0.06
C MET A 86 -4.99 -2.63 -1.09
N ASP A 87 -4.90 -3.93 -1.35
CA ASP A 87 -5.77 -4.64 -2.28
C ASP A 87 -7.26 -4.51 -1.86
N PHE A 88 -7.56 -4.50 -0.56
CA PHE A 88 -8.94 -4.27 -0.09
C PHE A 88 -9.53 -2.92 -0.51
N LEU A 89 -8.68 -1.91 -0.75
CA LEU A 89 -9.07 -0.58 -1.20
C LEU A 89 -8.95 -0.40 -2.72
N THR A 90 -8.48 -1.44 -3.41
CA THR A 90 -8.22 -1.41 -4.85
C THR A 90 -9.35 -2.13 -5.59
N PRO A 91 -10.02 -1.49 -6.57
CA PRO A 91 -11.03 -2.16 -7.36
C PRO A 91 -10.41 -3.32 -8.15
N PRO A 92 -11.20 -4.38 -8.47
CA PRO A 92 -10.72 -5.46 -9.32
C PRO A 92 -10.18 -4.93 -10.66
N PRO A 93 -9.18 -5.59 -11.29
CA PRO A 93 -8.60 -5.12 -12.53
C PRO A 93 -9.61 -4.88 -13.66
N SER A 94 -10.67 -5.70 -13.74
CA SER A 94 -11.76 -5.50 -14.71
C SER A 94 -12.49 -4.17 -14.52
N VAL A 95 -12.74 -3.78 -13.27
CA VAL A 95 -13.39 -2.53 -12.89
C VAL A 95 -12.47 -1.34 -13.16
N VAL A 96 -11.18 -1.46 -12.81
CA VAL A 96 -10.18 -0.42 -13.11
C VAL A 96 -10.12 -0.15 -14.62
N ASN A 97 -10.06 -1.20 -15.44
CA ASN A 97 -10.04 -1.07 -16.90
C ASN A 97 -11.33 -0.45 -17.46
N ALA A 98 -12.48 -0.82 -16.92
CA ALA A 98 -13.77 -0.25 -17.34
C ALA A 98 -13.84 1.26 -17.04
N PHE A 99 -13.46 1.68 -15.83
CA PHE A 99 -13.41 3.10 -15.49
C PHE A 99 -12.37 3.85 -16.31
N PHE A 100 -11.18 3.27 -16.52
CA PHE A 100 -10.17 3.87 -17.37
C PHE A 100 -10.69 4.13 -18.79
N ALA A 101 -11.33 3.13 -19.40
CA ALA A 101 -11.94 3.27 -20.73
C ALA A 101 -13.03 4.36 -20.74
N GLN A 102 -13.91 4.38 -19.73
CA GLN A 102 -14.96 5.40 -19.61
C GLN A 102 -14.40 6.82 -19.49
N HIS A 103 -13.33 7.02 -18.72
CA HIS A 103 -12.65 8.33 -18.64
C HIS A 103 -11.92 8.67 -19.95
N TYR A 104 -11.34 7.66 -20.60
CA TYR A 104 -10.61 7.82 -21.86
C TYR A 104 -11.51 8.28 -23.00
N GLU A 105 -12.76 7.80 -23.05
CA GLU A 105 -13.78 8.27 -23.99
C GLU A 105 -14.02 9.78 -23.90
N LYS A 106 -13.81 10.39 -22.72
CA LYS A 106 -13.91 11.84 -22.52
C LYS A 106 -12.61 12.55 -22.91
N SER A 107 -11.48 12.09 -22.36
CA SER A 107 -10.15 12.49 -22.82
C SER A 107 -9.07 11.54 -22.28
N PRO A 108 -7.94 11.36 -23.00
CA PRO A 108 -6.80 10.60 -22.49
C PRO A 108 -6.30 11.11 -21.14
N GLN A 109 -6.30 12.44 -20.94
CA GLN A 109 -5.88 13.07 -19.69
C GLN A 109 -6.76 12.66 -18.51
N GLN A 110 -8.09 12.64 -18.67
CA GLN A 110 -8.98 12.23 -17.58
C GLN A 110 -8.76 10.76 -17.16
N ALA A 111 -8.42 9.88 -18.10
CA ALA A 111 -8.13 8.48 -17.79
C ALA A 111 -6.84 8.35 -16.98
N THR A 112 -5.79 9.08 -17.39
CA THR A 112 -4.51 9.08 -16.66
C THR A 112 -4.63 9.75 -15.29
N ASP A 113 -5.41 10.83 -15.17
CA ASP A 113 -5.65 11.50 -13.90
C ASP A 113 -6.37 10.57 -12.92
N TYR A 114 -7.45 9.91 -13.37
CA TYR A 114 -8.15 8.88 -12.58
C TYR A 114 -7.20 7.76 -12.13
N PHE A 115 -6.41 7.21 -13.05
CA PHE A 115 -5.51 6.10 -12.74
C PHE A 115 -4.39 6.53 -11.79
N PHE A 116 -3.87 7.74 -11.96
CA PHE A 116 -2.86 8.33 -11.09
C PHE A 116 -3.41 8.61 -9.69
N GLU A 117 -4.63 9.12 -9.56
CA GLU A 117 -5.31 9.28 -8.27
C GLU A 117 -5.53 7.94 -7.57
N LEU A 118 -5.97 6.91 -8.30
CA LEU A 118 -6.11 5.56 -7.75
C LEU A 118 -4.76 5.02 -7.24
N CYS A 119 -3.69 5.16 -8.03
CA CYS A 119 -2.35 4.70 -7.66
C CYS A 119 -1.76 5.47 -6.47
N GLN A 120 -2.12 6.73 -6.27
CA GLN A 120 -1.73 7.48 -5.06
C GLN A 120 -2.54 7.00 -3.86
N ARG A 121 -3.84 6.72 -4.03
CA ARG A 121 -4.75 6.33 -2.94
C ARG A 121 -4.46 4.94 -2.40
N ASN A 122 -4.11 3.99 -3.26
CA ASN A 122 -3.73 2.64 -2.86
C ASN A 122 -2.23 2.50 -2.51
N ASP A 123 -1.52 3.62 -2.41
CA ASP A 123 -0.08 3.69 -2.11
C ASP A 123 0.84 2.90 -3.07
N TYR A 124 0.35 2.58 -4.28
CA TYR A 124 1.21 2.03 -5.34
C TYR A 124 2.26 3.06 -5.77
N ILE A 125 1.86 4.32 -5.90
CA ILE A 125 2.76 5.46 -5.99
C ILE A 125 3.01 5.95 -4.57
N LYS A 126 4.18 5.64 -4.04
CA LYS A 126 4.64 5.96 -2.68
C LYS A 126 4.89 7.46 -2.50
N THR A 127 3.87 8.28 -2.62
CA THR A 127 3.93 9.76 -2.56
C THR A 127 4.60 10.26 -1.28
N ARG A 128 4.34 9.60 -0.14
CA ARG A 128 4.96 9.89 1.15
C ARG A 128 6.48 9.69 1.13
N ALA A 129 6.95 8.68 0.40
CA ALA A 129 8.37 8.37 0.29
C ALA A 129 9.04 9.31 -0.73
N ILE A 130 8.36 9.60 -1.85
CA ILE A 130 8.82 10.57 -2.86
C ILE A 130 8.96 11.97 -2.24
N ALA A 131 8.04 12.37 -1.36
CA ALA A 131 8.08 13.65 -0.66
C ALA A 131 9.33 13.82 0.24
N LYS A 132 10.03 12.72 0.58
CA LYS A 132 11.27 12.76 1.34
C LYS A 132 12.51 12.93 0.46
N ASN A 133 12.37 12.86 -0.87
CA ASN A 133 13.50 13.00 -1.78
C ASN A 133 14.15 14.38 -1.66
N ILE A 134 15.47 14.44 -1.81
CA ILE A 134 16.22 15.69 -1.80
C ILE A 134 16.43 16.14 -3.24
N VAL A 135 15.94 17.33 -3.58
CA VAL A 135 16.03 17.90 -4.93
C VAL A 135 17.02 19.06 -4.92
N PHE A 136 17.92 19.08 -5.91
CA PHE A 136 18.89 20.13 -6.17
C PHE A 136 18.59 20.76 -7.54
N PRO A 137 17.71 21.77 -7.59
CA PRO A 137 17.41 22.50 -8.81
C PRO A 137 18.55 23.48 -9.13
N ILE A 138 18.99 23.52 -10.38
CA ILE A 138 19.98 24.48 -10.87
C ILE A 138 19.58 25.02 -12.25
N GLU A 139 19.54 26.34 -12.38
CA GLU A 139 19.36 27.01 -13.67
C GLU A 139 20.66 26.95 -14.47
N THR A 140 20.58 26.44 -15.69
CA THR A 140 21.72 26.36 -16.60
C THR A 140 21.43 27.13 -17.88
N GLN A 141 22.48 27.41 -18.67
CA GLN A 141 22.32 28.01 -20.00
C GLN A 141 21.49 27.14 -20.98
N TYR A 142 21.22 25.88 -20.64
CA TYR A 142 20.43 24.93 -21.44
C TYR A 142 19.04 24.67 -20.84
N GLY A 143 18.65 25.41 -19.80
CA GLY A 143 17.39 25.24 -19.07
C GLY A 143 17.60 24.77 -17.63
N ALA A 144 16.49 24.57 -16.91
CA ALA A 144 16.48 24.08 -15.54
C ALA A 144 16.92 22.61 -15.50
N LEU A 145 17.88 22.31 -14.63
CA LEU A 145 18.37 20.96 -14.34
C LEU A 145 18.00 20.60 -12.91
N ASP A 146 17.30 19.49 -12.72
CA ASP A 146 16.97 18.96 -11.40
C ASP A 146 17.73 17.66 -11.12
N ILE A 147 18.55 17.65 -10.08
CA ILE A 147 19.20 16.43 -9.57
C ILE A 147 18.48 15.99 -8.31
N THR A 148 18.03 14.73 -8.25
CA THR A 148 17.28 14.22 -7.09
C THR A 148 18.00 13.04 -6.45
N ILE A 149 18.13 13.04 -5.11
CA ILE A 149 18.52 11.86 -4.33
C ILE A 149 17.24 11.15 -3.92
N ASN A 150 17.07 9.92 -4.40
CA ASN A 150 15.93 9.09 -4.06
C ASN A 150 16.13 8.45 -2.69
N LEU A 151 15.36 8.88 -1.69
CA LEU A 151 15.37 8.30 -0.34
C LEU A 151 14.25 7.27 -0.13
N SER A 152 13.35 7.10 -1.12
CA SER A 152 12.22 6.16 -1.03
C SER A 152 12.61 4.70 -1.19
N LYS A 153 13.79 4.41 -1.74
CA LYS A 153 14.32 3.06 -1.88
C LYS A 153 15.76 3.05 -1.36
N PRO A 154 16.01 2.72 -0.07
CA PRO A 154 17.36 2.37 0.34
C PRO A 154 17.83 1.20 -0.54
N GLU A 155 19.10 1.22 -0.99
CA GLU A 155 19.66 0.02 -1.62
C GLU A 155 19.52 -1.18 -0.67
N LYS A 156 19.35 -2.38 -1.26
CA LYS A 156 19.02 -3.65 -0.58
C LYS A 156 19.61 -3.73 0.83
N ASP A 157 18.76 -4.07 1.80
CA ASP A 157 19.19 -4.25 3.19
C ASP A 157 20.32 -5.31 3.23
N PRO A 158 21.44 -5.09 3.96
CA PRO A 158 22.45 -6.10 4.21
C PRO A 158 21.89 -7.49 4.61
N LYS A 159 20.76 -7.53 5.32
CA LYS A 159 20.04 -8.77 5.66
C LYS A 159 19.48 -9.46 4.40
N GLU A 160 18.88 -8.71 3.49
CA GLU A 160 18.36 -9.23 2.21
C GLU A 160 19.50 -9.74 1.32
N ILE A 161 20.64 -9.03 1.30
CA ILE A 161 21.85 -9.47 0.59
C ILE A 161 22.37 -10.78 1.18
N ALA A 162 22.40 -10.90 2.50
CA ALA A 162 22.83 -12.13 3.18
C ALA A 162 21.88 -13.31 2.90
N ALA A 163 20.56 -13.08 2.89
CA ALA A 163 19.56 -14.08 2.56
C ALA A 163 19.71 -14.56 1.10
N GLN A 164 19.90 -13.63 0.15
CA GLN A 164 20.09 -13.96 -1.28
C GLN A 164 21.39 -14.73 -1.55
N LYS A 165 22.44 -14.49 -0.76
CA LYS A 165 23.71 -15.22 -0.88
C LYS A 165 23.59 -16.73 -0.58
N ASN A 166 22.58 -17.11 0.21
CA ASN A 166 22.34 -18.51 0.59
C ASN A 166 21.35 -19.23 -0.35
N LEU A 167 20.68 -18.50 -1.25
CA LEU A 167 19.83 -19.12 -2.26
C LEU A 167 20.71 -19.76 -3.35
N ALA A 168 20.43 -21.01 -3.67
CA ALA A 168 21.15 -21.73 -4.72
C ALA A 168 21.06 -20.93 -6.03
N SER A 169 22.21 -20.65 -6.64
CA SER A 169 22.27 -19.98 -7.94
C SER A 169 21.42 -20.75 -8.94
N VAL A 170 20.37 -20.12 -9.46
CA VAL A 170 19.61 -20.66 -10.59
C VAL A 170 20.60 -20.72 -11.75
N ASN A 171 21.09 -21.91 -12.09
CA ASN A 171 21.97 -22.13 -13.22
C ASN A 171 21.20 -21.75 -14.50
N TYR A 172 21.37 -20.51 -14.95
CA TYR A 172 20.96 -20.09 -16.27
C TYR A 172 21.74 -20.91 -17.31
N PRO A 173 21.11 -21.39 -18.40
CA PRO A 173 21.84 -22.12 -19.43
C PRO A 173 22.97 -21.25 -20.00
N LYS A 174 24.15 -21.83 -20.20
CA LYS A 174 25.31 -21.17 -20.81
C LYS A 174 25.14 -20.99 -22.31
#